data_AF-A0A6C0CFG8-F1
#
_entry.id   AF-A0A6C0CFG8-F1
#
_cell.length_a   1.000
_cell.length_b   1.000
_cell.length_c   1.000
_cell.angle_alpha   90.00
_cell.angle_beta   90.00
_cell.angle_gamma   90.00
#
_symmetry.space_group_name_H-M   'P 1'
#
loop_
_entity.id
_entity.type
_entity.pdbx_description
1 polymer ?
#
loop_
_entity_poly.entity_id
_entity_poly.type
_entity_poly.pdbx_seq_one_letter_code
_entity_poly.pdbx_strand_id
1 'polypeptide(L)'
;MISHTANLVVSLTIAEGIGAFRRTIGNEAVLTMKVDSDKVRRYFERAFVRWVFNAIRANKNPFTSPIEWDDFVSQKDIAYLLQRDPALNHIDISKLDWTWISTRFQTIHSVAHNLEAKDSPSRVEVKKDARHVTLRYVWSEDGWKRPLEYSLSLKHYENIKMLYQGPLNKFHDYLLITFARYAACGATNNHCSAPPDVIVFCGAKTELFGSPVNAVTQQYCSPFEDIEKYFGSLGSFFNFRISAGIYFMNPPYDEDLILSAMQKIIAVFKTTIPITVVMVIPMWDVSGQEKYRGRVHIVKEYEALELIEKSGFIRSKTVLGYQSHLFFDYYTDCYKVIADTYLIVASNTDYQISALEISTKWLEVTN
;
A
#
# COMPACT_ATOMS: atom_id res chain seq x y z
N MET A 1 -21.20 -32.91 40.36
CA MET A 1 -21.56 -32.16 39.14
C MET A 1 -21.58 -30.69 39.46
N ILE A 2 -20.45 -30.00 39.33
CA ILE A 2 -20.36 -28.62 38.81
C ILE A 2 -18.98 -28.56 38.14
N SER A 3 -18.95 -28.64 36.80
CA SER A 3 -17.73 -28.42 36.02
C SER A 3 -17.48 -26.91 35.97
N HIS A 4 -16.42 -26.43 36.60
CA HIS A 4 -15.91 -25.08 36.32
C HIS A 4 -14.99 -25.18 35.10
N THR A 5 -15.58 -25.08 33.91
CA THR A 5 -14.83 -24.69 32.71
C THR A 5 -14.47 -23.21 32.88
N ALA A 6 -13.24 -22.94 33.32
CA ALA A 6 -12.68 -21.60 33.24
C ALA A 6 -12.55 -21.26 31.74
N ASN A 7 -13.36 -20.32 31.26
CA ASN A 7 -13.15 -19.75 29.93
C ASN A 7 -11.86 -18.93 29.98
N LEU A 8 -10.81 -19.44 29.35
CA LEU A 8 -9.57 -18.68 29.17
C LEU A 8 -9.82 -17.64 28.08
N VAL A 9 -10.11 -16.39 28.47
CA VAL A 9 -10.18 -15.27 27.54
C VAL A 9 -8.77 -14.68 27.39
N VAL A 10 -8.12 -15.02 26.28
CA VAL A 10 -6.86 -14.39 25.89
C VAL A 10 -7.18 -13.03 25.28
N SER A 11 -7.09 -11.95 26.07
CA SER A 11 -7.12 -10.59 25.53
C SER A 11 -5.71 -10.19 25.14
N LEU A 12 -5.51 -9.89 23.86
CA LEU A 12 -4.23 -9.44 23.33
C LEU A 12 -4.25 -7.92 23.25
N THR A 13 -3.49 -7.28 24.14
CA THR A 13 -3.30 -5.83 24.14
C THR A 13 -2.01 -5.52 23.40
N ILE A 14 -2.11 -4.87 22.24
CA ILE A 14 -0.94 -4.41 21.48
C ILE A 14 -0.37 -3.18 22.20
N ALA A 15 0.63 -3.39 23.04
CA ALA A 15 1.26 -2.31 23.81
C ALA A 15 2.29 -1.56 22.95
N GLU A 16 1.90 -0.42 22.36
CA GLU A 16 2.87 0.53 21.77
C GLU A 16 3.58 1.34 22.87
N GLY A 17 4.52 0.76 23.62
CA GLY A 17 5.35 1.55 24.55
C GLY A 17 4.56 2.42 25.57
N ILE A 18 3.27 2.16 25.75
CA ILE A 18 2.41 2.72 26.78
C ILE A 18 2.35 1.63 27.84
N GLY A 19 2.66 2.00 29.09
CA GLY A 19 2.72 1.08 30.22
C GLY A 19 1.55 0.11 30.24
N ALA A 20 1.84 -1.15 30.55
CA ALA A 20 0.87 -2.22 30.63
C ALA A 20 -0.36 -1.80 31.47
N PHE A 21 -1.49 -1.55 30.82
CA PHE A 21 -2.75 -1.39 31.53
C PHE A 21 -3.32 -2.78 31.82
N ARG A 22 -3.15 -3.24 33.07
CA ARG A 22 -3.98 -4.31 33.62
C ARG A 22 -5.39 -3.77 33.79
N ARG A 23 -6.34 -4.26 32.99
CA ARG A 23 -7.76 -4.14 33.32
C ARG A 23 -8.27 -5.52 33.72
N THR A 24 -8.55 -5.70 35.00
CA THR A 24 -9.19 -6.91 35.50
C THR A 24 -10.66 -6.85 35.13
N ILE A 25 -11.13 -7.75 34.25
CA ILE A 25 -12.55 -7.95 33.98
C ILE A 25 -12.92 -9.30 34.62
N GLY A 26 -13.47 -9.28 35.83
CA GLY A 26 -13.97 -10.49 36.52
C GLY A 26 -12.92 -11.55 36.87
N ASN A 27 -13.39 -12.74 37.25
CA ASN A 27 -12.61 -13.90 37.68
C ASN A 27 -11.89 -14.65 36.53
N GLU A 28 -11.75 -14.04 35.35
CA GLU A 28 -11.12 -14.67 34.20
C GLU A 28 -9.62 -14.33 34.13
N ALA A 29 -8.79 -15.37 34.04
CA ALA A 29 -7.35 -15.21 33.91
C ALA A 29 -7.01 -14.70 32.49
N VAL A 30 -6.74 -13.40 32.39
CA VAL A 30 -6.29 -12.77 31.14
C VAL A 30 -4.81 -13.08 30.92
N LEU A 31 -4.51 -13.94 29.95
CA LEU A 31 -3.15 -14.24 29.53
C LEU A 31 -2.74 -13.19 28.49
N THR A 32 -1.98 -12.17 28.93
CA THR A 32 -1.43 -11.16 28.01
C THR A 32 -0.24 -11.77 27.27
N MET A 33 -0.49 -12.44 26.14
CA MET A 33 0.59 -12.87 25.27
C MET A 33 1.19 -11.65 24.57
N LYS A 34 2.47 -11.39 24.85
CA LYS A 34 3.32 -10.54 24.01
C LYS A 34 3.56 -11.28 22.70
N VAL A 35 2.58 -11.23 21.80
CA VAL A 35 2.82 -11.52 20.40
C VAL A 35 3.87 -10.51 19.92
N ASP A 36 4.79 -10.93 19.05
CA ASP A 36 5.72 -10.04 18.35
C ASP A 36 4.87 -9.01 17.57
N SER A 37 4.59 -7.91 18.26
CA SER A 37 3.53 -6.96 17.91
C SER A 37 3.74 -6.39 16.53
N ASP A 38 5.00 -6.31 16.12
CA ASP A 38 5.42 -5.71 14.86
C ASP A 38 5.15 -6.64 13.67
N LYS A 39 5.32 -7.96 13.83
CA LYS A 39 5.02 -8.92 12.74
C LYS A 39 3.53 -9.01 12.46
N VAL A 40 2.74 -9.10 13.52
CA VAL A 40 1.28 -9.14 13.42
C VAL A 40 0.75 -7.82 12.89
N ARG A 41 1.23 -6.68 13.42
CA ARG A 41 0.91 -5.35 12.89
C ARG A 41 1.17 -5.22 11.38
N ARG A 42 2.37 -5.58 10.91
CA ARG A 42 2.72 -5.50 9.46
C ARG A 42 1.80 -6.36 8.59
N TYR A 43 1.27 -7.45 9.12
CA TYR A 43 0.31 -8.26 8.39
C TYR A 43 -1.04 -7.54 8.24
N PHE A 44 -1.58 -7.00 9.32
CA PHE A 44 -2.86 -6.29 9.28
C PHE A 44 -2.78 -4.96 8.52
N GLU A 45 -1.61 -4.32 8.51
CA GLU A 45 -1.34 -3.17 7.63
C GLU A 45 -1.54 -3.54 6.14
N ARG A 46 -1.14 -4.75 5.70
CA ARG A 46 -1.40 -5.22 4.32
C ARG A 46 -2.88 -5.52 4.07
N ALA A 47 -3.54 -6.21 4.99
CA ALA A 47 -4.99 -6.48 4.90
C ALA A 47 -5.79 -5.17 4.78
N PHE A 48 -5.32 -4.09 5.43
CA PHE A 48 -5.94 -2.78 5.33
C PHE A 48 -5.85 -2.14 3.95
N VAL A 49 -4.72 -2.26 3.26
CA VAL A 49 -4.62 -1.76 1.88
C VAL A 49 -5.70 -2.42 1.02
N ARG A 50 -5.84 -3.75 1.11
CA ARG A 50 -6.90 -4.48 0.39
C ARG A 50 -8.30 -4.00 0.78
N TRP A 51 -8.58 -3.82 2.07
CA TRP A 51 -9.87 -3.30 2.53
C TRP A 51 -10.19 -1.93 1.95
N VAL A 52 -9.24 -0.99 1.94
CA VAL A 52 -9.43 0.35 1.35
C VAL A 52 -9.85 0.25 -0.10
N PHE A 53 -9.11 -0.52 -0.91
CA PHE A 53 -9.45 -0.71 -2.32
C PHE A 53 -10.81 -1.38 -2.51
N ASN A 54 -11.17 -2.36 -1.68
CA ASN A 54 -12.48 -3.01 -1.70
C ASN A 54 -13.63 -2.05 -1.31
N ALA A 55 -13.43 -1.24 -0.28
CA ALA A 55 -14.38 -0.22 0.15
C ALA A 55 -14.64 0.78 -0.98
N ILE A 56 -13.58 1.29 -1.61
CA ILE A 56 -13.71 2.22 -2.74
C ILE A 56 -14.41 1.57 -3.94
N ARG A 57 -14.09 0.30 -4.24
CA ARG A 57 -14.78 -0.47 -5.28
C ARG A 57 -16.27 -0.63 -4.97
N ALA A 58 -16.64 -0.72 -3.69
CA ALA A 58 -18.02 -0.75 -3.23
C ALA A 58 -18.65 0.65 -3.09
N ASN A 59 -18.00 1.71 -3.58
CA ASN A 59 -18.40 3.12 -3.41
C ASN A 59 -18.59 3.53 -1.93
N LYS A 60 -17.89 2.88 -1.01
CA LYS A 60 -17.80 3.25 0.41
C LYS A 60 -16.62 4.19 0.62
N ASN A 61 -16.75 5.15 1.53
CA ASN A 61 -15.61 5.98 1.94
C ASN A 61 -14.90 5.29 3.12
N PRO A 62 -13.65 4.82 2.94
CA PRO A 62 -12.94 4.06 3.98
C PRO A 62 -12.65 4.84 5.26
N PHE A 63 -12.83 6.17 5.27
CA PHE A 63 -12.60 7.01 6.45
C PHE A 63 -13.87 7.39 7.21
N THR A 64 -15.04 7.18 6.62
CA THR A 64 -16.34 7.51 7.25
C THR A 64 -17.28 6.32 7.37
N SER A 65 -17.06 5.28 6.56
CA SER A 65 -17.86 4.06 6.62
C SER A 65 -17.41 3.16 7.78
N PRO A 66 -18.32 2.49 8.49
CA PRO A 66 -17.96 1.47 9.47
C PRO A 66 -17.12 0.37 8.80
N ILE A 67 -16.10 -0.12 9.52
CA ILE A 67 -15.33 -1.28 9.10
C ILE A 67 -16.10 -2.52 9.56
N GLU A 68 -16.72 -3.23 8.62
CA GLU A 68 -17.29 -4.56 8.90
C GLU A 68 -16.15 -5.59 8.95
N TRP A 69 -16.19 -6.50 9.94
CA TRP A 69 -15.09 -7.43 10.20
C TRP A 69 -14.81 -8.36 9.01
N ASP A 70 -15.88 -8.88 8.41
CA ASP A 70 -15.82 -9.77 7.24
C ASP A 70 -15.29 -9.07 5.99
N ASP A 71 -15.38 -7.73 5.92
CA ASP A 71 -14.83 -6.94 4.81
C ASP A 71 -13.29 -6.76 4.95
N PHE A 72 -12.77 -6.76 6.19
CA PHE A 72 -11.40 -6.33 6.51
C PHE A 72 -10.37 -7.48 6.50
N VAL A 73 -10.68 -8.59 7.17
CA VAL A 73 -9.78 -9.75 7.32
C VAL A 73 -10.55 -11.00 6.95
N SER A 74 -10.14 -11.68 5.87
CA SER A 74 -10.77 -12.92 5.45
C SER A 74 -10.25 -14.11 6.27
N GLN A 75 -11.00 -15.22 6.27
CA GLN A 75 -10.53 -16.48 6.85
C GLN A 75 -9.23 -16.98 6.17
N LYS A 76 -9.01 -16.66 4.89
CA LYS A 76 -7.76 -17.00 4.19
C LYS A 76 -6.58 -16.26 4.77
N ASP A 77 -6.77 -15.00 5.18
CA ASP A 77 -5.71 -14.20 5.79
C ASP A 77 -5.32 -14.73 7.16
N ILE A 78 -6.32 -15.10 7.95
CA ILE A 78 -6.14 -15.76 9.24
C ILE A 78 -5.38 -17.07 9.06
N ALA A 79 -5.81 -17.92 8.13
CA ALA A 79 -5.13 -19.19 7.84
C ALA A 79 -3.67 -18.98 7.40
N TYR A 80 -3.42 -18.00 6.53
CA TYR A 80 -2.07 -17.66 6.07
C TYR A 80 -1.18 -17.15 7.20
N LEU A 81 -1.69 -16.28 8.08
CA LEU A 81 -0.99 -15.83 9.29
C LEU A 81 -0.57 -17.00 10.17
N LEU A 82 -1.52 -17.88 10.46
CA LEU A 82 -1.34 -19.05 11.32
C LEU A 82 -0.34 -20.06 10.72
N GLN A 83 -0.34 -20.20 9.39
CA GLN A 83 0.65 -21.01 8.69
C GLN A 83 2.06 -20.42 8.80
N ARG A 84 2.20 -19.09 8.71
CA ARG A 84 3.50 -18.41 8.76
C ARG A 84 4.08 -18.31 10.16
N ASP A 85 3.21 -18.19 11.16
CA ASP A 85 3.61 -18.14 12.55
C ASP A 85 2.74 -19.12 13.36
N PRO A 86 3.13 -20.41 13.41
CA PRO A 86 2.39 -21.43 14.14
C PRO A 86 2.22 -21.13 15.63
N ALA A 87 3.02 -20.22 16.21
CA ALA A 87 2.83 -19.76 17.58
C ALA A 87 1.50 -18.99 17.76
N LEU A 88 0.91 -18.50 16.67
CA LEU A 88 -0.40 -17.86 16.65
C LEU A 88 -1.58 -18.87 16.69
N ASN A 89 -1.35 -20.17 16.51
CA ASN A 89 -2.42 -21.20 16.50
C ASN A 89 -3.24 -21.28 17.79
N HIS A 90 -2.69 -20.77 18.90
CA HIS A 90 -3.36 -20.72 20.19
C HIS A 90 -4.06 -19.39 20.47
N ILE A 91 -3.93 -18.41 19.57
CA ILE A 91 -4.53 -17.10 19.70
C ILE A 91 -5.86 -17.10 18.97
N ASP A 92 -6.91 -16.80 19.71
CA ASP A 92 -8.20 -16.50 19.13
C ASP A 92 -8.16 -15.09 18.50
N ILE A 93 -7.85 -15.05 17.21
CA ILE A 93 -7.72 -13.80 16.43
C ILE A 93 -9.01 -12.97 16.45
N SER A 94 -10.18 -13.61 16.65
CA SER A 94 -11.46 -12.91 16.82
C SER A 94 -11.53 -12.06 18.10
N LYS A 95 -10.66 -12.32 19.08
CA LYS A 95 -10.57 -11.61 20.37
C LYS A 95 -9.44 -10.59 20.45
N LEU A 96 -8.73 -10.33 19.34
CA LEU A 96 -7.74 -9.26 19.28
C LEU A 96 -8.42 -7.91 19.52
N ASP A 97 -7.84 -7.07 20.38
CA ASP A 97 -8.33 -5.71 20.59
C ASP A 97 -7.94 -4.87 19.37
N TRP A 98 -8.93 -4.58 18.52
CA TRP A 98 -8.77 -3.82 17.29
C TRP A 98 -9.03 -2.32 17.45
N THR A 99 -9.28 -1.86 18.69
CA THR A 99 -9.54 -0.44 18.95
C THR A 99 -8.38 0.45 18.50
N TRP A 100 -7.15 -0.05 18.45
CA TRP A 100 -6.01 0.72 17.93
C TRP A 100 -6.12 1.04 16.44
N ILE A 101 -6.64 0.11 15.62
CA ILE A 101 -6.88 0.32 14.18
C ILE A 101 -7.92 1.42 14.02
N SER A 102 -9.08 1.25 14.65
CA SER A 102 -10.16 2.23 14.59
C SER A 102 -9.73 3.60 15.14
N THR A 103 -8.98 3.64 16.24
CA THR A 103 -8.46 4.89 16.83
C THR A 103 -7.51 5.61 15.88
N ARG A 104 -6.63 4.88 15.17
CA ARG A 104 -5.71 5.48 14.19
C ARG A 104 -6.46 6.11 13.02
N PHE A 105 -7.51 5.45 12.53
CA PHE A 105 -8.35 6.00 11.46
C PHE A 105 -9.23 7.15 11.89
N GLN A 106 -9.86 7.04 13.06
CA GLN A 106 -10.61 8.14 13.66
C GLN A 106 -9.72 9.37 13.87
N THR A 107 -8.46 9.16 14.27
CA THR A 107 -7.48 10.24 14.38
C THR A 107 -7.22 10.92 13.04
N ILE A 108 -6.98 10.15 11.97
CA ILE A 108 -6.71 10.69 10.63
C ILE A 108 -7.95 11.39 10.06
N HIS A 109 -9.12 10.79 10.25
CA HIS A 109 -10.39 11.40 9.84
C HIS A 109 -10.62 12.73 10.56
N SER A 110 -10.39 12.75 11.89
CA SER A 110 -10.50 13.98 12.68
C SER A 110 -9.51 15.04 12.22
N VAL A 111 -8.26 14.66 11.94
CA VAL A 111 -7.22 15.58 11.42
C VAL A 111 -7.62 16.16 10.06
N ALA A 112 -8.10 15.33 9.14
CA ALA A 112 -8.57 15.79 7.84
C ALA A 112 -9.75 16.76 7.98
N HIS A 113 -10.77 16.37 8.75
CA HIS A 113 -11.94 17.19 9.02
C HIS A 113 -11.57 18.56 9.62
N ASN A 114 -10.68 18.54 10.60
CA ASN A 114 -10.19 19.72 11.29
C ASN A 114 -9.41 20.66 10.37
N LEU A 115 -8.50 20.13 9.53
CA LEU A 115 -7.74 20.94 8.58
C LEU A 115 -8.64 21.53 7.49
N GLU A 116 -9.75 20.88 7.13
CA GLU A 116 -10.69 21.39 6.15
C GLU A 116 -11.68 22.42 6.71
N ALA A 117 -11.91 22.44 8.02
CA ALA A 117 -12.86 23.38 8.65
C ALA A 117 -12.33 24.83 8.68
N LYS A 118 -13.19 25.77 8.26
CA LYS A 118 -12.82 27.17 8.01
C LYS A 118 -12.30 27.93 9.23
N ASP A 119 -12.90 27.66 10.40
CA ASP A 119 -12.60 28.35 11.66
C ASP A 119 -11.84 27.45 12.65
N SER A 120 -11.18 26.40 12.13
CA SER A 120 -10.45 25.45 12.95
C SER A 120 -9.18 26.07 13.53
N PRO A 121 -8.87 25.82 14.82
CA PRO A 121 -7.58 26.17 15.41
C PRO A 121 -6.41 25.34 14.85
N SER A 122 -6.70 24.29 14.08
CA SER A 122 -5.69 23.39 13.53
C SER A 122 -4.92 24.02 12.37
N ARG A 123 -3.63 23.73 12.28
CA ARG A 123 -2.78 24.09 11.13
C ARG A 123 -1.69 23.07 10.90
N VAL A 124 -1.11 23.12 9.70
CA VAL A 124 0.16 22.44 9.42
C VAL A 124 1.31 23.44 9.58
N GLU A 125 2.23 23.15 10.51
CA GLU A 125 3.51 23.83 10.61
C GLU A 125 4.52 23.17 9.67
N VAL A 126 5.27 24.00 8.95
CA VAL A 126 6.26 23.55 7.97
C VAL A 126 7.63 24.02 8.40
N LYS A 127 8.55 23.07 8.58
CA LYS A 127 9.97 23.35 8.80
C LYS A 127 10.74 22.87 7.57
N LYS A 128 11.58 23.74 7.02
CA LYS A 128 12.40 23.44 5.85
C LYS A 128 13.86 23.71 6.19
N ASP A 129 14.71 22.71 5.95
CA ASP A 129 16.16 22.86 5.97
C ASP A 129 16.74 22.62 4.57
N ALA A 130 18.07 22.58 4.45
CA ALA A 130 18.74 22.44 3.16
C ALA A 130 18.47 21.09 2.46
N ARG A 131 18.02 20.06 3.18
CA ARG A 131 17.86 18.69 2.69
C ARG A 131 16.45 18.16 2.86
N HIS A 132 15.67 18.64 3.83
CA HIS A 132 14.38 18.08 4.18
C HIS A 132 13.31 19.14 4.41
N VAL A 133 12.06 18.70 4.24
CA VAL A 133 10.87 19.42 4.67
C VAL A 133 10.11 18.54 5.65
N THR A 134 9.73 19.11 6.79
CA THR A 134 8.94 18.47 7.83
C THR A 134 7.59 19.16 7.94
N LEU A 135 6.52 18.38 7.86
CA LEU A 135 5.13 18.80 8.05
C LEU A 135 4.67 18.31 9.42
N ARG A 136 4.13 19.21 10.24
CA ARG A 136 3.63 18.88 11.58
C ARG A 136 2.21 19.39 11.76
N TYR A 137 1.30 18.49 12.11
CA TYR A 137 -0.03 18.88 12.54
C TYR A 137 0.02 19.51 13.94
N VAL A 138 -0.62 20.67 14.09
CA VAL A 138 -0.72 21.39 15.36
C VAL A 138 -2.17 21.77 15.63
N TRP A 139 -2.63 21.49 16.85
CA TRP A 139 -3.90 21.95 17.39
C TRP A 139 -3.62 23.03 18.44
N SER A 140 -4.21 24.23 18.32
CA SER A 140 -3.80 25.36 19.15
C SER A 140 -4.26 25.29 20.61
N GLU A 141 -5.22 24.44 20.96
CA GLU A 141 -5.83 24.43 22.30
C GLU A 141 -5.40 23.27 23.20
N ASP A 142 -4.73 22.24 22.67
CA ASP A 142 -4.27 21.11 23.47
C ASP A 142 -2.99 20.51 22.90
N GLY A 143 -2.00 20.36 23.79
CA GLY A 143 -0.76 19.65 23.52
C GLY A 143 -1.05 18.18 23.22
N TRP A 144 -1.31 17.86 21.96
CA TRP A 144 -1.29 16.48 21.47
C TRP A 144 0.03 15.84 21.93
N LYS A 145 -0.06 14.78 22.75
CA LYS A 145 1.11 14.13 23.35
C LYS A 145 2.08 13.53 22.32
N ARG A 146 1.65 13.37 21.06
CA ARG A 146 2.48 13.01 19.90
C ARG A 146 1.91 13.69 18.64
N PRO A 147 2.49 14.81 18.16
CA PRO A 147 2.00 15.44 16.93
C PRO A 147 2.21 14.52 15.73
N LEU A 148 1.25 14.48 14.79
CA LEU A 148 1.47 13.85 13.49
C LEU A 148 2.55 14.66 12.76
N GLU A 149 3.67 14.00 12.47
CA GLU A 149 4.83 14.61 11.85
C GLU A 149 5.38 13.70 10.75
N TYR A 150 5.63 14.29 9.58
CA TYR A 150 6.18 13.59 8.42
C TYR A 150 7.30 14.42 7.81
N SER A 151 8.41 13.75 7.47
CA SER A 151 9.57 14.37 6.83
C SER A 151 9.84 13.70 5.50
N LEU A 152 10.24 14.50 4.52
CA LEU A 152 10.61 14.08 3.17
C LEU A 152 11.79 14.91 2.67
N SER A 153 12.52 14.41 1.67
CA SER A 153 13.60 15.18 1.07
C SER A 153 13.07 16.45 0.39
N LEU A 154 13.88 17.50 0.35
CA LEU A 154 13.52 18.77 -0.27
C LEU A 154 13.22 18.58 -1.76
N LYS A 155 14.03 17.77 -2.45
CA LYS A 155 13.81 17.42 -3.86
C LYS A 155 12.42 16.78 -4.05
N HIS A 156 12.07 15.84 -3.18
CA HIS A 156 10.79 15.17 -3.23
C HIS A 156 9.62 16.15 -2.99
N TYR A 157 9.76 17.02 -1.98
CA TYR A 157 8.77 18.04 -1.68
C TYR A 157 8.48 18.96 -2.87
N GLU A 158 9.53 19.43 -3.57
CA GLU A 158 9.35 20.28 -4.75
C GLU A 158 8.72 19.50 -5.92
N ASN A 159 9.04 18.21 -6.10
CA ASN A 159 8.39 17.36 -7.10
C ASN A 159 6.88 17.23 -6.85
N ILE A 160 6.46 16.91 -5.62
CA ILE A 160 5.04 16.85 -5.24
C ILE A 160 4.37 18.21 -5.48
N LYS A 161 5.06 19.31 -5.13
CA LYS A 161 4.54 20.65 -5.31
C LYS A 161 4.29 21.00 -6.78
N MET A 162 5.12 20.50 -7.70
CA MET A 162 4.90 20.67 -9.14
C MET A 162 3.66 19.92 -9.66
N LEU A 163 3.25 18.83 -8.99
CA LEU A 163 2.02 18.10 -9.33
C LEU A 163 0.76 18.80 -8.81
N TYR A 164 0.90 19.73 -7.86
CA TYR A 164 -0.24 20.30 -7.15
C TYR A 164 -1.02 21.32 -7.98
N GLN A 165 -2.33 21.10 -8.07
CA GLN A 165 -3.30 21.93 -8.81
C GLN A 165 -4.48 22.38 -7.93
N GLY A 166 -4.41 22.15 -6.62
CA GLY A 166 -5.45 22.56 -5.67
C GLY A 166 -5.33 24.01 -5.16
N PRO A 167 -6.14 24.40 -4.17
CA PRO A 167 -6.07 25.73 -3.56
C PRO A 167 -4.70 26.00 -2.92
N LEU A 168 -4.09 27.16 -3.21
CA LEU A 168 -2.72 27.49 -2.77
C LEU A 168 -2.51 27.36 -1.25
N ASN A 169 -3.53 27.66 -0.45
CA ASN A 169 -3.49 27.57 1.01
C ASN A 169 -3.75 26.16 1.57
N LYS A 170 -4.02 25.17 0.71
CA LYS A 170 -4.34 23.79 1.11
C LYS A 170 -3.28 22.77 0.74
N PHE A 171 -2.20 23.18 0.08
CA PHE A 171 -1.11 22.27 -0.32
C PHE A 171 -0.57 21.45 0.86
N HIS A 172 -0.17 22.10 1.96
CA HIS A 172 0.42 21.42 3.11
C HIS A 172 -0.59 20.59 3.90
N ASP A 173 -1.82 21.07 4.04
CA ASP A 173 -2.92 20.34 4.67
C ASP A 173 -3.15 19.01 3.94
N TYR A 174 -3.33 19.08 2.63
CA TYR A 174 -3.59 17.92 1.79
C TYR A 174 -2.41 16.96 1.75
N LEU A 175 -1.18 17.48 1.70
CA LEU A 175 0.02 16.65 1.73
C LEU A 175 0.16 15.90 3.07
N LEU A 176 -0.09 16.56 4.21
CA LEU A 176 -0.05 15.92 5.51
C LEU A 176 -1.16 14.86 5.66
N ILE A 177 -2.38 15.14 5.18
CA ILE A 177 -3.48 14.18 5.16
C ILE A 177 -3.10 12.94 4.34
N THR A 178 -2.54 13.12 3.14
CA THR A 178 -2.04 12.02 2.30
C THR A 178 -1.03 11.16 3.05
N PHE A 179 0.01 11.75 3.65
CA PHE A 179 0.99 11.00 4.44
C PHE A 179 0.36 10.26 5.61
N ALA A 180 -0.58 10.90 6.31
CA ALA A 180 -1.27 10.29 7.44
C ALA A 180 -2.07 9.05 7.01
N ARG A 181 -2.80 9.14 5.89
CA ARG A 181 -3.56 8.02 5.31
C ARG A 181 -2.65 6.85 4.94
N TYR A 182 -1.59 7.09 4.18
CA TYR A 182 -0.63 6.04 3.81
C TYR A 182 0.10 5.45 5.02
N ALA A 183 0.42 6.26 6.04
CA ALA A 183 1.01 5.76 7.27
C ALA A 183 0.06 4.80 8.00
N ALA A 184 -1.24 5.10 8.06
CA ALA A 184 -2.21 4.18 8.67
C ALA A 184 -2.44 2.89 7.88
N CYS A 185 -2.24 2.92 6.56
CA CYS A 185 -2.19 1.71 5.74
C CYS A 185 -0.89 0.90 5.92
N GLY A 186 0.06 1.35 6.75
CA GLY A 186 1.42 0.78 6.79
C GLY A 186 2.14 0.86 5.46
N ALA A 187 1.71 1.75 4.57
CA ALA A 187 2.23 1.90 3.23
C ALA A 187 3.52 2.73 3.20
N THR A 188 3.90 3.43 4.27
CA THR A 188 5.16 4.20 4.32
C THR A 188 6.41 3.34 4.04
N ASN A 189 6.34 2.02 4.19
CA ASN A 189 7.41 1.07 3.84
C ASN A 189 7.18 0.33 2.50
N ASN A 190 6.08 0.58 1.79
CA ASN A 190 5.65 -0.12 0.57
C ASN A 190 5.59 0.79 -0.66
N HIS A 191 6.15 2.01 -0.62
CA HIS A 191 6.15 2.94 -1.77
C HIS A 191 7.39 2.79 -2.67
N CYS A 192 8.13 1.69 -2.54
CA CYS A 192 9.16 1.34 -3.50
C CYS A 192 8.51 1.13 -4.88
N SER A 193 8.98 1.87 -5.88
CA SER A 193 8.55 1.70 -7.27
C SER A 193 9.75 1.57 -8.20
N ALA A 194 9.48 1.41 -9.48
CA ALA A 194 10.54 1.47 -10.48
C ALA A 194 11.30 2.80 -10.39
N PRO A 195 12.61 2.81 -10.69
CA PRO A 195 13.36 4.05 -10.85
C PRO A 195 12.67 5.00 -11.85
N PRO A 196 12.67 6.32 -11.61
CA PRO A 196 11.99 7.27 -12.49
C PRO A 196 12.36 7.13 -13.97
N ASP A 197 13.65 7.01 -14.24
CA ASP A 197 14.18 6.89 -15.61
C ASP A 197 13.72 5.62 -16.32
N VAL A 198 13.39 4.56 -15.58
CA VAL A 198 12.83 3.33 -16.15
C VAL A 198 11.38 3.53 -16.55
N ILE A 199 10.57 4.21 -15.71
CA ILE A 199 9.17 4.51 -16.03
C ILE A 199 9.11 5.41 -17.26
N VAL A 200 9.99 6.42 -17.33
CA VAL A 200 10.12 7.31 -18.50
C VAL A 200 10.55 6.53 -19.74
N PHE A 201 11.53 5.63 -19.61
CA PHE A 201 11.99 4.78 -20.73
C PHE A 201 10.87 3.89 -21.29
N CYS A 202 9.97 3.40 -20.44
CA CYS A 202 8.79 2.65 -20.88
C CYS A 202 7.77 3.50 -21.66
N GLY A 203 7.91 4.83 -21.70
CA GLY A 203 6.93 5.71 -22.33
C GLY A 203 5.56 5.69 -21.65
N ALA A 204 5.49 5.25 -20.40
CA ALA A 204 4.25 5.19 -19.64
C ALA A 204 3.72 6.61 -19.38
N LYS A 205 2.47 6.86 -19.76
CA LYS A 205 1.81 8.14 -19.50
C LYS A 205 1.06 8.17 -18.18
N THR A 206 0.68 7.00 -17.69
CA THR A 206 -0.11 6.86 -16.48
C THR A 206 0.35 5.67 -15.67
N GLU A 207 0.54 5.89 -14.37
CA GLU A 207 0.78 4.83 -13.40
C GLU A 207 -0.56 4.31 -12.85
N LEU A 208 -0.85 3.03 -13.06
CA LEU A 208 -2.13 2.43 -12.64
C LEU A 208 -2.21 2.18 -11.13
N PHE A 209 -1.10 2.28 -10.41
CA PHE A 209 -1.06 2.28 -8.96
C PHE A 209 0.06 3.23 -8.54
N GLY A 210 -0.31 4.36 -7.95
CA GLY A 210 0.61 5.40 -7.52
C GLY A 210 0.07 6.20 -6.35
N SER A 211 0.82 7.22 -5.99
CA SER A 211 0.53 8.19 -4.94
C SER A 211 1.24 9.50 -5.30
N PRO A 212 0.85 10.64 -4.72
CA PRO A 212 1.61 11.88 -4.85
C PRO A 212 3.10 11.69 -4.52
N VAL A 213 3.41 10.73 -3.64
CA VAL A 213 4.74 10.46 -3.11
C VAL A 213 5.58 9.56 -4.01
N ASN A 214 5.03 8.81 -4.95
CA ASN A 214 5.85 7.89 -5.77
C ASN A 214 5.52 7.90 -7.25
N ALA A 215 4.56 8.73 -7.66
CA ALA A 215 4.28 8.94 -9.06
C ALA A 215 5.44 9.69 -9.72
N VAL A 216 5.85 9.15 -10.86
CA VAL A 216 6.82 9.76 -11.79
C VAL A 216 6.08 10.45 -12.93
N THR A 217 4.96 9.86 -13.33
CA THR A 217 4.04 10.41 -14.32
C THR A 217 3.15 11.49 -13.69
N GLN A 218 2.65 12.42 -14.52
CA GLN A 218 1.72 13.45 -14.05
C GLN A 218 0.32 12.91 -13.73
N GLN A 219 0.05 11.66 -14.09
CA GLN A 219 -1.26 11.03 -13.99
C GLN A 219 -1.09 9.64 -13.38
N TYR A 220 -1.76 9.38 -12.27
CA TYR A 220 -1.70 8.07 -11.63
C TYR A 220 -3.05 7.71 -11.03
N CYS A 221 -3.32 6.43 -10.84
CA CYS A 221 -4.48 5.98 -10.06
C CYS A 221 -4.07 5.75 -8.61
N SER A 222 -4.91 6.16 -7.66
CA SER A 222 -4.65 6.04 -6.23
C SER A 222 -5.94 5.85 -5.43
N PRO A 223 -5.89 5.33 -4.19
CA PRO A 223 -7.10 5.05 -3.42
C PRO A 223 -7.79 6.32 -2.86
N PHE A 224 -7.08 7.43 -2.69
CA PHE A 224 -7.58 8.59 -1.93
C PHE A 224 -7.91 9.80 -2.82
N GLU A 225 -8.81 9.59 -3.79
CA GLU A 225 -9.16 10.57 -4.83
C GLU A 225 -9.60 11.94 -4.28
N ASP A 226 -10.33 11.93 -3.16
CA ASP A 226 -10.90 13.14 -2.54
C ASP A 226 -9.86 14.23 -2.29
N ILE A 227 -8.64 13.83 -1.93
CA ILE A 227 -7.48 14.71 -1.71
C ILE A 227 -6.47 14.60 -2.86
N GLU A 228 -6.19 13.38 -3.34
CA GLU A 228 -5.08 13.15 -4.27
C GLU A 228 -5.36 13.62 -5.70
N LYS A 229 -6.62 13.89 -6.06
CA LYS A 229 -6.97 14.56 -7.33
C LYS A 229 -6.23 15.88 -7.50
N TYR A 230 -5.94 16.60 -6.42
CA TYR A 230 -5.19 17.85 -6.46
C TYR A 230 -3.71 17.66 -6.76
N PHE A 231 -3.20 16.43 -6.75
CA PHE A 231 -1.82 16.08 -7.06
C PHE A 231 -1.71 15.21 -8.33
N GLY A 232 -2.76 15.13 -9.16
CA GLY A 232 -2.75 14.35 -10.40
C GLY A 232 -3.35 12.94 -10.31
N SER A 233 -3.99 12.57 -9.18
CA SER A 233 -4.71 11.30 -9.10
C SER A 233 -5.93 11.29 -10.03
N LEU A 234 -6.11 10.16 -10.73
CA LEU A 234 -7.27 9.80 -11.54
C LEU A 234 -8.28 8.94 -10.78
N GLY A 235 -8.13 8.88 -9.45
CA GLY A 235 -8.92 8.05 -8.55
C GLY A 235 -8.52 6.58 -8.56
N SER A 236 -9.38 5.73 -8.00
CA SER A 236 -9.07 4.30 -7.85
C SER A 236 -8.89 3.63 -9.21
N PHE A 237 -7.84 2.83 -9.32
CA PHE A 237 -7.57 2.01 -10.51
C PHE A 237 -8.81 1.22 -10.94
N PHE A 238 -9.58 0.68 -9.99
CA PHE A 238 -10.75 -0.15 -10.30
C PHE A 238 -11.91 0.64 -10.90
N ASN A 239 -12.01 1.93 -10.61
CA ASN A 239 -13.02 2.84 -11.16
C ASN A 239 -12.52 3.62 -12.39
N PHE A 240 -11.20 3.71 -12.57
CA PHE A 240 -10.58 4.41 -13.69
C PHE A 240 -10.91 3.79 -15.05
N ARG A 241 -11.27 4.61 -16.04
CA ARG A 241 -11.52 4.15 -17.41
C ARG A 241 -10.23 4.21 -18.22
N ILE A 242 -9.66 3.05 -18.52
CA ILE A 242 -8.46 2.92 -19.34
C ILE A 242 -8.78 3.32 -20.80
N SER A 243 -7.90 4.14 -21.37
CA SER A 243 -7.93 4.60 -22.76
C SER A 243 -6.73 4.07 -23.53
N ALA A 244 -6.59 4.44 -24.80
CA ALA A 244 -5.41 4.07 -25.58
C ALA A 244 -4.14 4.66 -24.96
N GLY A 245 -3.07 3.85 -24.86
CA GLY A 245 -1.79 4.31 -24.32
C GLY A 245 -0.93 3.22 -23.67
N ILE A 246 0.18 3.68 -23.10
CA ILE A 246 1.12 2.84 -22.35
C ILE A 246 1.00 3.19 -20.87
N TYR A 247 0.86 2.15 -20.06
CA TYR A 247 0.63 2.23 -18.63
C TYR A 247 1.73 1.50 -17.87
N PHE A 248 2.12 2.04 -16.72
CA PHE A 248 2.98 1.35 -15.77
C PHE A 248 2.14 0.84 -14.60
N MET A 249 2.30 -0.42 -14.20
CA MET A 249 1.49 -1.03 -13.16
C MET A 249 2.37 -1.70 -12.12
N ASN A 250 2.40 -1.13 -10.91
CA ASN A 250 3.06 -1.68 -9.73
C ASN A 250 2.02 -1.81 -8.61
N PRO A 251 1.14 -2.82 -8.67
CA PRO A 251 0.09 -2.97 -7.67
C PRO A 251 0.70 -3.26 -6.29
N PRO A 252 0.02 -2.89 -5.19
CA PRO A 252 0.40 -3.35 -3.86
C PRO A 252 0.55 -4.88 -3.85
N TYR A 253 1.53 -5.39 -3.10
CA TYR A 253 1.82 -6.82 -3.00
C TYR A 253 0.77 -7.52 -2.13
N ASP A 254 -0.44 -7.63 -2.71
CA ASP A 254 -1.63 -8.28 -2.19
C ASP A 254 -2.28 -9.09 -3.33
N GLU A 255 -2.52 -10.37 -3.09
CA GLU A 255 -2.89 -11.30 -4.15
C GLU A 255 -4.28 -11.02 -4.73
N ASP A 256 -5.26 -10.68 -3.90
CA ASP A 256 -6.63 -10.39 -4.34
C ASP A 256 -6.66 -9.10 -5.16
N LEU A 257 -5.88 -8.10 -4.77
CA LEU A 257 -5.71 -6.86 -5.54
C LEU A 257 -5.02 -7.11 -6.88
N ILE A 258 -3.93 -7.88 -6.90
CA ILE A 258 -3.22 -8.21 -8.14
C ILE A 258 -4.14 -9.01 -9.08
N LEU A 259 -4.86 -10.01 -8.57
CA LEU A 259 -5.81 -10.80 -9.35
C LEU A 259 -6.92 -9.92 -9.94
N SER A 260 -7.53 -9.07 -9.12
CA SER A 260 -8.55 -8.12 -9.58
C SER A 260 -7.99 -7.17 -10.64
N ALA A 261 -6.73 -6.74 -10.49
CA ALA A 261 -6.06 -5.91 -11.48
C ALA A 261 -5.85 -6.63 -12.81
N MET A 262 -5.38 -7.88 -12.77
CA MET A 262 -5.22 -8.71 -13.97
C MET A 262 -6.54 -8.94 -14.68
N GLN A 263 -7.61 -9.26 -13.96
CA GLN A 263 -8.95 -9.44 -14.54
C GLN A 263 -9.41 -8.20 -15.30
N LYS A 264 -9.26 -7.00 -14.70
CA LYS A 264 -9.60 -5.74 -15.34
C LYS A 264 -8.76 -5.48 -16.59
N ILE A 265 -7.44 -5.63 -16.48
CA ILE A 265 -6.52 -5.36 -17.60
C ILE A 265 -6.78 -6.30 -18.78
N ILE A 266 -6.99 -7.60 -18.52
CA ILE A 266 -7.33 -8.59 -19.55
C ILE A 266 -8.67 -8.26 -20.20
N ALA A 267 -9.66 -7.80 -19.43
CA ALA A 267 -10.92 -7.35 -20.00
C ALA A 267 -10.72 -6.17 -20.97
N VAL A 268 -9.82 -5.22 -20.65
CA VAL A 268 -9.48 -4.12 -21.56
C VAL A 268 -8.69 -4.61 -22.78
N PHE A 269 -7.75 -5.55 -22.63
CA PHE A 269 -7.00 -6.10 -23.77
C PHE A 269 -7.89 -6.79 -24.80
N LYS A 270 -9.02 -7.36 -24.37
CA LYS A 270 -10.04 -7.97 -25.25
C LYS A 270 -10.85 -6.95 -26.06
N THR A 271 -10.72 -5.66 -25.77
CA THR A 271 -11.32 -4.59 -26.57
C THR A 271 -10.43 -4.19 -27.76
N THR A 272 -10.92 -3.30 -28.61
CA THR A 272 -10.15 -2.73 -29.73
C THR A 272 -9.30 -1.51 -29.34
N ILE A 273 -9.29 -1.11 -28.06
CA ILE A 273 -8.52 0.04 -27.58
C ILE A 273 -7.04 -0.38 -27.54
N PRO A 274 -6.12 0.28 -28.27
CA PRO A 274 -4.71 -0.11 -28.28
C PRO A 274 -4.05 0.27 -26.96
N ILE A 275 -3.70 -0.75 -26.18
CA ILE A 275 -3.12 -0.58 -24.85
C ILE A 275 -1.91 -1.47 -24.65
N THR A 276 -0.93 -0.93 -23.92
CA THR A 276 0.22 -1.65 -23.42
C THR A 276 0.33 -1.41 -21.92
N VAL A 277 0.61 -2.46 -21.17
CA VAL A 277 0.83 -2.39 -19.73
C VAL A 277 2.17 -3.03 -19.42
N VAL A 278 3.09 -2.21 -18.93
CA VAL A 278 4.33 -2.67 -18.31
C VAL A 278 4.03 -2.87 -16.83
N MET A 279 4.15 -4.10 -16.35
CA MET A 279 3.77 -4.45 -14.99
C MET A 279 4.91 -5.11 -14.23
N VAL A 280 5.01 -4.76 -12.96
CA VAL A 280 5.89 -5.39 -11.99
C VAL A 280 5.05 -6.05 -10.91
N ILE A 281 5.14 -7.37 -10.77
CA ILE A 281 4.38 -8.14 -9.78
C ILE A 281 5.33 -9.11 -9.04
N PRO A 282 5.11 -9.38 -7.74
CA PRO A 282 6.03 -10.21 -6.98
C PRO A 282 6.10 -11.63 -7.55
N MET A 283 7.27 -12.26 -7.51
CA MET A 283 7.43 -13.68 -7.82
C MET A 283 7.03 -14.53 -6.61
N TRP A 284 5.79 -15.00 -6.59
CA TRP A 284 5.24 -15.84 -5.51
C TRP A 284 4.90 -17.27 -5.93
N ASP A 285 4.98 -17.58 -7.22
CA ASP A 285 4.75 -18.94 -7.72
C ASP A 285 5.95 -19.85 -7.41
N VAL A 286 5.66 -21.15 -7.30
CA VAL A 286 6.68 -22.17 -7.01
C VAL A 286 7.71 -22.25 -8.13
N SER A 287 7.27 -22.29 -9.39
CA SER A 287 8.14 -22.46 -10.55
C SER A 287 9.21 -21.37 -10.67
N GLY A 288 8.83 -20.10 -10.47
CA GLY A 288 9.76 -18.98 -10.47
C GLY A 288 10.76 -19.10 -9.33
N GLN A 289 10.28 -19.38 -8.12
CA GLN A 289 11.15 -19.53 -6.96
C GLN A 289 12.17 -20.67 -7.14
N GLU A 290 11.76 -21.83 -7.64
CA GLU A 290 12.67 -22.94 -7.93
C GLU A 290 13.71 -22.54 -8.98
N LYS A 291 13.27 -21.98 -10.10
CA LYS A 291 14.13 -21.63 -11.23
C LYS A 291 15.17 -20.56 -10.88
N TYR A 292 14.78 -19.53 -10.12
CA TYR A 292 15.60 -18.33 -9.92
C TYR A 292 16.26 -18.26 -8.54
N ARG A 293 15.68 -18.89 -7.50
CA ARG A 293 16.29 -18.95 -6.15
C ARG A 293 16.91 -20.29 -5.82
N GLY A 294 16.53 -21.36 -6.53
CA GLY A 294 16.86 -22.74 -6.14
C GLY A 294 16.21 -23.19 -4.83
N ARG A 295 15.26 -22.41 -4.29
CA ARG A 295 14.55 -22.67 -3.02
C ARG A 295 13.13 -22.10 -3.08
N VAL A 296 12.17 -22.86 -2.57
CA VAL A 296 10.76 -22.47 -2.48
C VAL A 296 10.46 -21.98 -1.07
N HIS A 297 10.00 -20.74 -0.95
CA HIS A 297 9.60 -20.15 0.33
C HIS A 297 8.09 -20.01 0.45
N ILE A 298 7.39 -19.92 -0.68
CA ILE A 298 5.94 -19.81 -0.75
C ILE A 298 5.44 -20.94 -1.64
N VAL A 299 4.65 -21.84 -1.06
CA VAL A 299 3.99 -22.95 -1.76
C VAL A 299 2.52 -22.57 -1.92
N LYS A 300 2.21 -21.77 -2.94
CA LYS A 300 0.83 -21.42 -3.28
C LYS A 300 0.68 -21.26 -4.79
N GLU A 301 -0.52 -21.54 -5.27
CA GLU A 301 -0.92 -21.16 -6.64
C GLU A 301 -0.95 -19.63 -6.73
N TYR A 302 -0.50 -19.10 -7.86
CA TYR A 302 -0.47 -17.67 -8.09
C TYR A 302 -1.43 -17.32 -9.22
N GLU A 303 -2.73 -17.33 -8.89
CA GLU A 303 -3.84 -17.24 -9.83
C GLU A 303 -3.71 -16.03 -10.78
N ALA A 304 -3.26 -14.90 -10.26
CA ALA A 304 -3.10 -13.69 -11.05
C ALA A 304 -2.05 -13.84 -12.17
N LEU A 305 -0.92 -14.51 -11.88
CA LEU A 305 0.12 -14.77 -12.87
C LEU A 305 -0.38 -15.76 -13.93
N GLU A 306 -1.02 -16.86 -13.49
CA GLU A 306 -1.57 -17.86 -14.39
C GLU A 306 -2.62 -17.24 -15.34
N LEU A 307 -3.46 -16.36 -14.81
CA LEU A 307 -4.49 -15.67 -15.59
C LEU A 307 -3.89 -14.83 -16.73
N ILE A 308 -2.84 -14.05 -16.46
CA ILE A 308 -2.19 -13.23 -17.51
C ILE A 308 -1.37 -14.08 -18.48
N GLU A 309 -0.75 -15.17 -18.03
CA GLU A 309 -0.02 -16.10 -18.92
C GLU A 309 -0.94 -16.81 -19.90
N LYS A 310 -2.13 -17.23 -19.45
CA LYS A 310 -3.15 -17.85 -20.30
C LYS A 310 -3.90 -16.87 -21.20
N SER A 311 -3.74 -15.56 -20.99
CA SER A 311 -4.51 -14.53 -21.70
C SER A 311 -4.12 -14.34 -23.17
N GLY A 312 -2.90 -14.75 -23.56
CA GLY A 312 -2.35 -14.53 -24.90
C GLY A 312 -1.84 -13.10 -25.17
N PHE A 313 -1.88 -12.20 -24.17
CA PHE A 313 -1.46 -10.80 -24.32
C PHE A 313 -0.03 -10.51 -23.88
N ILE A 314 0.66 -11.46 -23.24
CA ILE A 314 2.08 -11.27 -22.89
C ILE A 314 2.92 -11.20 -24.18
N ARG A 315 3.70 -10.12 -24.31
CA ARG A 315 4.66 -9.92 -25.40
C ARG A 315 6.07 -10.27 -24.97
N SER A 316 6.42 -9.97 -23.73
CA SER A 316 7.68 -10.39 -23.13
C SER A 316 7.57 -10.42 -21.61
N LYS A 317 8.37 -11.29 -20.99
CA LYS A 317 8.41 -11.48 -19.54
C LYS A 317 9.84 -11.80 -19.14
N THR A 318 10.34 -11.14 -18.10
CA THR A 318 11.63 -11.45 -17.46
C THR A 318 11.50 -11.33 -15.94
N VAL A 319 12.60 -11.60 -15.23
CA VAL A 319 12.70 -11.48 -13.78
C VAL A 319 13.65 -10.36 -13.42
N LEU A 320 13.18 -9.48 -12.54
CA LEU A 320 14.01 -8.52 -11.81
C LEU A 320 14.49 -9.23 -10.55
N GLY A 321 15.76 -9.62 -10.55
CA GLY A 321 16.36 -10.41 -9.48
C GLY A 321 16.55 -9.61 -8.20
N TYR A 322 16.36 -10.27 -7.06
CA TYR A 322 16.72 -9.75 -5.75
C TYR A 322 18.19 -9.32 -5.73
N GLN A 323 18.48 -8.17 -5.13
CA GLN A 323 19.78 -7.47 -5.10
C GLN A 323 20.33 -6.95 -6.43
N SER A 324 19.96 -7.53 -7.57
CA SER A 324 20.42 -7.04 -8.89
C SER A 324 19.61 -5.85 -9.38
N HIS A 325 18.29 -5.85 -9.16
CA HIS A 325 17.40 -4.78 -9.62
C HIS A 325 16.87 -4.01 -8.42
N LEU A 326 17.46 -2.84 -8.16
CA LEU A 326 17.04 -2.01 -7.03
C LEU A 326 15.79 -1.19 -7.39
N PHE A 327 14.84 -1.15 -6.47
CA PHE A 327 13.67 -0.28 -6.56
C PHE A 327 14.00 1.05 -5.92
N PHE A 328 13.27 2.10 -6.29
CA PHE A 328 13.47 3.43 -5.72
C PHE A 328 12.48 3.68 -4.59
N ASP A 329 13.00 3.98 -3.40
CA ASP A 329 12.20 4.46 -2.28
C ASP A 329 12.14 5.98 -2.32
N TYR A 330 10.96 6.47 -2.68
CA TYR A 330 10.69 7.88 -2.86
C TYR A 330 10.64 8.67 -1.55
N TYR A 331 10.40 8.03 -0.39
CA TYR A 331 10.45 8.71 0.90
C TYR A 331 11.88 9.02 1.32
N THR A 332 12.76 8.04 1.17
CA THR A 332 14.15 8.12 1.61
C THR A 332 15.12 8.57 0.51
N ASP A 333 14.64 8.79 -0.71
CA ASP A 333 15.42 9.19 -1.89
C ASP A 333 16.60 8.24 -2.12
N CYS A 334 16.36 6.93 -1.99
CA CYS A 334 17.40 5.91 -2.09
C CYS A 334 16.93 4.63 -2.77
N TYR A 335 17.89 3.89 -3.32
CA TYR A 335 17.63 2.59 -3.91
C TYR A 335 17.57 1.49 -2.85
N LYS A 336 16.56 0.62 -2.95
CA LYS A 336 16.29 -0.48 -2.01
C LYS A 336 16.09 -1.80 -2.73
N VAL A 337 16.48 -2.86 -2.06
CA VAL A 337 16.12 -4.22 -2.46
C VAL A 337 14.74 -4.54 -1.89
N ILE A 338 13.84 -5.12 -2.71
CA ILE A 338 12.51 -5.53 -2.25
C ILE A 338 12.32 -7.05 -2.29
N ALA A 339 12.23 -7.64 -3.47
CA ALA A 339 11.94 -9.04 -3.73
C ALA A 339 12.20 -9.35 -5.21
N ASP A 340 12.34 -10.63 -5.54
CA ASP A 340 12.26 -11.07 -6.93
C ASP A 340 10.88 -10.73 -7.48
N THR A 341 10.87 -10.12 -8.65
CA THR A 341 9.67 -9.53 -9.24
C THR A 341 9.63 -9.89 -10.71
N TYR A 342 8.47 -10.28 -11.22
CA TYR A 342 8.28 -10.41 -12.66
C TYR A 342 8.11 -9.04 -13.28
N LEU A 343 8.87 -8.78 -14.34
CA LEU A 343 8.62 -7.68 -15.25
C LEU A 343 7.94 -8.25 -16.50
N ILE A 344 6.69 -7.84 -16.72
CA ILE A 344 5.85 -8.34 -17.80
C ILE A 344 5.44 -7.16 -18.66
N VAL A 345 5.63 -7.31 -19.97
CA VAL A 345 5.05 -6.41 -20.98
C VAL A 345 3.88 -7.14 -21.62
N ALA A 346 2.67 -6.66 -21.38
CA ALA A 346 1.45 -7.19 -21.98
C ALA A 346 0.80 -6.14 -22.87
N SER A 347 0.28 -6.54 -24.03
CA SER A 347 -0.24 -5.62 -25.03
C SER A 347 -1.22 -6.30 -25.98
N ASN A 348 -2.27 -5.58 -26.39
CA ASN A 348 -3.13 -5.97 -27.51
C ASN A 348 -2.73 -5.27 -28.83
N THR A 349 -1.69 -4.43 -28.79
CA THR A 349 -1.08 -3.76 -29.94
C THR A 349 0.39 -4.15 -30.06
N ASP A 350 1.02 -3.80 -31.19
CA ASP A 350 2.46 -3.91 -31.35
C ASP A 350 3.15 -2.86 -30.49
N TYR A 351 3.91 -3.33 -29.50
CA TYR A 351 4.74 -2.52 -28.62
C TYR A 351 6.18 -2.99 -28.73
N GLN A 352 7.09 -2.05 -28.95
CA GLN A 352 8.44 -2.36 -29.44
C GLN A 352 9.44 -2.64 -28.31
N ILE A 353 9.18 -2.18 -27.09
CA ILE A 353 10.13 -2.35 -25.99
C ILE A 353 9.84 -3.66 -25.25
N SER A 354 10.83 -4.54 -25.19
CA SER A 354 10.75 -5.79 -24.46
C SER A 354 11.02 -5.64 -22.97
N ALA A 355 10.55 -6.60 -22.17
CA ALA A 355 10.85 -6.72 -20.76
C ALA A 355 12.37 -6.85 -20.51
N LEU A 356 13.12 -7.46 -21.44
CA LEU A 356 14.57 -7.58 -21.32
C LEU A 356 15.25 -6.22 -21.47
N GLU A 357 14.85 -5.40 -22.46
CA GLU A 357 15.39 -4.05 -22.64
C GLU A 357 15.07 -3.14 -21.44
N ILE A 358 13.86 -3.24 -20.89
CA ILE A 358 13.49 -2.51 -19.67
C ILE A 358 14.32 -2.99 -18.47
N SER A 359 14.56 -4.30 -18.33
CA SER A 359 15.44 -4.85 -17.29
C SER A 359 16.90 -4.38 -17.44
N THR A 360 17.44 -4.33 -18.66
CA THR A 360 18.75 -3.73 -18.94
C THR A 360 18.78 -2.26 -18.53
N LYS A 361 17.77 -1.47 -18.92
CA LYS A 361 17.69 -0.07 -18.50
C LYS A 361 17.62 0.08 -16.98
N TRP A 362 16.95 -0.83 -16.30
CA TRP A 362 16.88 -0.87 -14.86
C TRP A 362 18.27 -1.01 -14.23
N LEU A 363 19.07 -1.96 -14.74
CA LEU A 363 20.44 -2.19 -14.29
C LEU A 363 21.36 -1.00 -14.56
N GLU A 364 21.21 -0.31 -15.69
CA GLU A 364 21.97 0.91 -16.02
C GLU A 364 21.70 2.07 -15.06
N VAL A 365 20.50 2.13 -14.48
CA VAL A 365 20.09 3.21 -13.57
C VAL A 365 20.51 2.91 -12.13
N THR A 366 20.64 1.63 -11.77
CA THR A 366 20.87 1.22 -10.37
C THR A 366 22.29 0.76 -10.06
N ASN A 367 23.12 0.49 -11.06
CA ASN A 367 24.56 0.19 -10.94
C ASN A 367 25.39 1.39 -11.38
#